data_AF-A0A923UUL7-F1
#
_entry.id   AF-A0A923UUL7-F1
#
_cell.length_a   1.000
_cell.length_b   1.000
_cell.length_c   1.000
_cell.angle_alpha   90.00
_cell.angle_beta   90.00
_cell.angle_gamma   90.00
#
_symmetry.space_group_name_H-M   'P 1'
#
loop_
_entity.id
_entity.type
_entity.pdbx_description
1 polymer ?
#
loop_
_entity_poly.entity_id
_entity_poly.type
_entity_poly.pdbx_seq_one_letter_code
_entity_poly.pdbx_strand_id
1 'polypeptide(L)'
;MKVVKIALATLIMGVSTLSIAQNTEKRDAKRAEKAEVAMKTAEQRVAARMEVLNSKLGLTDAQANKIKTAMLEREKTRDELRAKYGTDKKALKEKMKASNKKCREVMMSTLTDEQKTKLKELHKKQKTNKEAEKEGKEKSKKEKSDVDELEESEM
;
A
#
# COMPACT_ATOMS: atom_id res chain seq x y z
N MET A 1 -61.10 -16.44 -45.17
CA MET A 1 -61.95 -15.75 -44.19
C MET A 1 -61.70 -16.33 -42.81
N LYS A 2 -61.80 -15.47 -41.78
CA LYS A 2 -61.77 -15.72 -40.33
C LYS A 2 -60.39 -15.81 -39.67
N VAL A 3 -59.95 -14.60 -39.30
CA VAL A 3 -59.14 -14.27 -38.12
C VAL A 3 -59.58 -15.03 -36.87
N VAL A 4 -58.62 -15.49 -36.07
CA VAL A 4 -58.77 -15.59 -34.61
C VAL A 4 -57.46 -15.14 -33.96
N LYS A 5 -57.55 -13.99 -33.28
CA LYS A 5 -56.53 -13.44 -32.38
C LYS A 5 -56.78 -14.06 -31.01
N ILE A 6 -55.76 -14.68 -30.41
CA ILE A 6 -55.72 -14.88 -28.96
C ILE A 6 -54.32 -14.49 -28.49
N ALA A 7 -54.29 -13.39 -27.74
CA ALA A 7 -53.14 -12.94 -27.00
C ALA A 7 -52.90 -13.87 -25.81
N LEU A 8 -51.64 -14.19 -25.52
CA LEU A 8 -51.24 -14.66 -24.20
C LEU A 8 -49.93 -13.98 -23.82
N ALA A 9 -50.02 -13.19 -22.75
CA ALA A 9 -48.93 -12.46 -22.14
C ALA A 9 -47.91 -13.44 -21.53
N THR A 10 -46.64 -13.29 -21.89
CA THR A 10 -45.52 -13.96 -21.22
C THR A 10 -44.56 -12.92 -20.66
N LEU A 11 -44.77 -12.65 -19.37
CA LEU A 11 -43.79 -12.54 -18.29
C LEU A 11 -42.43 -11.90 -18.64
N ILE A 12 -42.29 -10.63 -18.27
CA ILE A 12 -40.99 -9.97 -18.09
C ILE A 12 -40.40 -10.47 -16.76
N MET A 13 -39.43 -11.38 -16.83
CA MET A 13 -38.50 -11.67 -15.73
C MET A 13 -37.08 -11.84 -16.30
N GLY A 14 -36.42 -10.72 -16.56
CA GLY A 14 -34.98 -10.66 -16.79
C GLY A 14 -34.30 -10.05 -15.58
N VAL A 15 -34.05 -10.87 -14.56
CA VAL A 15 -33.41 -10.48 -13.30
C VAL A 15 -31.95 -10.07 -13.55
N SER A 16 -31.65 -8.83 -13.16
CA SER A 16 -30.32 -8.20 -13.14
C SER A 16 -29.30 -9.03 -12.37
N THR A 17 -28.36 -9.67 -13.05
CA THR A 17 -27.19 -10.32 -12.42
C THR A 17 -25.86 -9.94 -13.06
N LEU A 18 -25.67 -8.66 -13.44
CA LEU A 18 -24.38 -8.17 -13.95
C LEU A 18 -23.47 -7.48 -12.92
N SER A 19 -23.76 -7.56 -11.62
CA SER A 19 -22.96 -6.82 -10.61
C SER A 19 -21.81 -7.58 -9.97
N ILE A 20 -21.55 -8.85 -10.31
CA ILE A 20 -20.53 -9.68 -9.64
C ILE A 20 -19.18 -9.75 -10.41
N ALA A 21 -19.14 -9.38 -11.70
CA ALA A 21 -17.93 -9.52 -12.52
C ALA A 21 -16.84 -8.44 -12.29
N GLN A 22 -17.19 -7.20 -11.89
CA GLN A 22 -16.20 -6.12 -11.72
C GLN A 22 -15.41 -6.20 -10.40
N ASN A 23 -15.85 -7.03 -9.45
CA ASN A 23 -15.25 -7.12 -8.12
C ASN A 23 -14.14 -8.18 -8.03
N THR A 24 -14.13 -9.17 -8.93
CA THR A 24 -13.08 -10.20 -9.04
C THR A 24 -11.84 -9.65 -9.72
N GLU A 25 -11.96 -8.97 -10.86
CA GLU A 25 -10.81 -8.39 -11.59
C GLU A 25 -9.98 -7.42 -10.75
N LYS A 26 -10.64 -6.54 -9.98
CA LYS A 26 -9.96 -5.60 -9.06
C LYS A 26 -9.24 -6.33 -7.92
N ARG A 27 -9.78 -7.47 -7.46
CA ARG A 27 -9.16 -8.29 -6.40
C ARG A 27 -8.00 -9.11 -6.94
N ASP A 28 -8.13 -9.65 -8.14
CA ASP A 28 -7.11 -10.45 -8.81
C ASP A 28 -5.93 -9.58 -9.27
N ALA A 29 -6.18 -8.39 -9.82
CA ALA A 29 -5.14 -7.40 -10.11
C ALA A 29 -4.38 -6.99 -8.84
N LYS A 30 -5.09 -6.73 -7.74
CA LYS A 30 -4.47 -6.39 -6.45
C LYS A 30 -3.70 -7.56 -5.83
N ARG A 31 -4.11 -8.80 -6.10
CA ARG A 31 -3.40 -10.01 -5.64
C ARG A 31 -2.15 -10.28 -6.49
N ALA A 32 -2.23 -10.07 -7.79
CA ALA A 32 -1.10 -10.15 -8.72
C ALA A 32 -0.05 -9.08 -8.41
N GLU A 33 -0.46 -7.83 -8.20
CA GLU A 33 0.42 -6.73 -7.76
C GLU A 33 1.10 -7.08 -6.42
N LYS A 34 0.35 -7.62 -5.46
CA LYS A 34 0.89 -8.02 -4.16
C LYS A 34 1.85 -9.20 -4.26
N ALA A 35 1.63 -10.12 -5.21
CA ALA A 35 2.54 -11.22 -5.50
C ALA A 35 3.83 -10.73 -6.17
N GLU A 36 3.73 -9.80 -7.13
CA GLU A 36 4.88 -9.17 -7.78
C GLU A 36 5.74 -8.39 -6.77
N VAL A 37 5.11 -7.63 -5.86
CA VAL A 37 5.82 -6.94 -4.77
C VAL A 37 6.48 -7.93 -3.79
N ALA A 38 5.91 -9.11 -3.60
CA ALA A 38 6.51 -10.17 -2.78
C ALA A 38 7.72 -10.83 -3.45
N MET A 39 7.86 -10.74 -4.78
CA MET A 39 8.97 -11.32 -5.54
C MET A 39 10.20 -10.41 -5.67
N LYS A 40 10.10 -9.12 -5.32
CA LYS A 40 11.24 -8.19 -5.46
C LYS A 40 12.36 -8.58 -4.50
N THR A 41 13.59 -8.74 -5.02
CA THR A 41 14.77 -9.03 -4.19
C THR A 41 15.13 -7.84 -3.29
N ALA A 42 15.99 -8.05 -2.28
CA ALA A 42 16.47 -6.96 -1.43
C ALA A 42 17.13 -5.84 -2.26
N GLU A 43 17.92 -6.21 -3.26
CA GLU A 43 18.63 -5.32 -4.16
C GLU A 43 17.66 -4.45 -4.98
N GLN A 44 16.61 -5.06 -5.55
CA GLN A 44 15.60 -4.33 -6.32
C GLN A 44 14.83 -3.33 -5.46
N ARG A 45 14.47 -3.73 -4.23
CA ARG A 45 13.78 -2.82 -3.29
C ARG A 45 14.67 -1.67 -2.83
N VAL A 46 15.97 -1.91 -2.66
CA VAL A 46 16.93 -0.85 -2.35
C VAL A 46 17.12 0.08 -3.55
N ALA A 47 17.28 -0.46 -4.76
CA ALA A 47 17.48 0.32 -5.98
C ALA A 47 16.33 1.33 -6.20
N ALA A 48 15.09 0.87 -6.15
CA ALA A 48 13.92 1.73 -6.30
C ALA A 48 13.85 2.84 -5.23
N ARG A 49 14.27 2.54 -3.99
CA ARG A 49 14.30 3.55 -2.93
C ARG A 49 15.46 4.53 -3.09
N MET A 50 16.62 4.07 -3.57
CA MET A 50 17.77 4.93 -3.84
C MET A 50 17.48 5.92 -4.97
N GLU A 51 16.75 5.50 -6.00
CA GLU A 51 16.30 6.39 -7.09
C GLU A 51 15.43 7.54 -6.56
N VAL A 52 14.44 7.21 -5.73
CA VAL A 52 13.60 8.23 -5.09
C VAL A 52 14.42 9.11 -4.13
N LEU A 53 15.29 8.52 -3.32
CA LEU A 53 16.09 9.29 -2.37
C LEU A 53 17.06 10.23 -3.10
N ASN A 54 17.68 9.77 -4.17
CA ASN A 54 18.61 10.57 -4.97
C ASN A 54 17.89 11.70 -5.69
N SER A 55 16.76 11.43 -6.35
CA SER A 55 15.96 12.49 -7.00
C SER A 55 15.44 13.54 -6.02
N LYS A 56 15.20 13.17 -4.76
CA LYS A 56 14.76 14.10 -3.73
C LYS A 56 15.89 14.85 -3.05
N LEU A 57 17.04 14.24 -2.81
CA LEU A 57 18.11 14.83 -2.00
C LEU A 57 19.35 15.27 -2.79
N GLY A 58 19.49 14.86 -4.05
CA GLY A 58 20.68 15.13 -4.86
C GLY A 58 21.93 14.55 -4.19
N LEU A 59 21.97 13.23 -4.01
CA LEU A 59 23.08 12.58 -3.34
C LEU A 59 24.30 12.53 -4.27
N THR A 60 25.49 12.73 -3.72
CA THR A 60 26.73 12.40 -4.44
C THR A 60 26.91 10.89 -4.53
N ASP A 61 27.73 10.41 -5.46
CA ASP A 61 27.99 8.97 -5.62
C ASP A 61 28.54 8.33 -4.33
N ALA A 62 29.44 9.04 -3.64
CA ALA A 62 29.99 8.59 -2.36
C ALA A 62 28.91 8.49 -1.27
N GLN A 63 27.98 9.44 -1.21
CA GLN A 63 26.86 9.40 -0.28
C GLN A 63 25.88 8.27 -0.63
N ALA A 64 25.53 8.16 -1.91
CA ALA A 64 24.62 7.15 -2.41
C ALA A 64 25.14 5.73 -2.12
N ASN A 65 26.42 5.47 -2.32
CA ASN A 65 27.03 4.16 -2.05
C ASN A 65 26.99 3.77 -0.56
N LYS A 66 27.30 4.71 0.35
CA LYS A 66 27.22 4.46 1.80
C LYS A 66 25.79 4.17 2.25
N ILE A 67 24.83 4.96 1.78
CA ILE A 67 23.41 4.80 2.12
C ILE A 67 22.86 3.49 1.52
N LYS A 68 23.18 3.19 0.26
CA LYS A 68 22.76 1.95 -0.43
C LYS A 68 23.24 0.72 0.34
N THR A 69 24.49 0.72 0.79
CA THR A 69 25.06 -0.40 1.59
C THR A 69 24.29 -0.61 2.88
N ALA A 70 24.04 0.46 3.66
CA ALA A 70 23.29 0.38 4.90
C ALA A 70 21.82 -0.06 4.69
N MET A 71 21.20 0.38 3.59
CA MET A 71 19.84 -0.03 3.23
C MET A 71 19.77 -1.50 2.80
N LEU A 72 20.78 -2.00 2.10
CA LEU A 72 20.87 -3.41 1.71
C LEU A 72 21.03 -4.32 2.91
N GLU A 73 21.92 -3.96 3.85
CA GLU A 73 22.08 -4.68 5.12
C GLU A 73 20.73 -4.75 5.86
N ARG A 74 20.03 -3.62 6.00
CA ARG A 74 18.71 -3.57 6.64
C ARG A 74 17.69 -4.46 5.96
N GLU A 75 17.64 -4.46 4.63
CA GLU A 75 16.69 -5.27 3.87
C GLU A 75 16.98 -6.77 3.99
N LYS A 76 18.25 -7.18 3.99
CA LYS A 76 18.65 -8.57 4.25
C LYS A 76 18.28 -9.00 5.67
N THR A 77 18.58 -8.18 6.68
CA THR A 77 18.16 -8.43 8.07
C THR A 77 16.64 -8.56 8.17
N ARG A 78 15.90 -7.73 7.44
CA ARG A 78 14.44 -7.79 7.43
C ARG A 78 13.92 -9.09 6.85
N ASP A 79 14.49 -9.56 5.74
CA ASP A 79 14.06 -10.79 5.10
C ASP A 79 14.37 -12.01 5.99
N GLU A 80 15.55 -12.04 6.61
CA GLU A 80 15.91 -13.06 7.62
C GLU A 80 14.97 -13.06 8.82
N LEU A 81 14.70 -11.89 9.40
CA LEU A 81 13.80 -11.78 10.55
C LEU A 81 12.35 -12.09 10.18
N ARG A 82 11.91 -11.76 8.96
CA ARG A 82 10.58 -12.10 8.47
C ARG A 82 10.42 -13.61 8.26
N ALA A 83 11.46 -14.30 7.80
CA ALA A 83 11.45 -15.76 7.73
C ALA A 83 11.29 -16.40 9.13
N LYS A 84 11.91 -15.83 10.15
CA LYS A 84 11.88 -16.35 11.53
C LYS A 84 10.63 -15.95 12.34
N TYR A 85 10.15 -14.71 12.17
CA TYR A 85 9.13 -14.09 13.03
C TYR A 85 7.94 -13.55 12.23
N GLY A 86 7.73 -13.99 10.99
CA GLY A 86 6.70 -13.43 10.10
C GLY A 86 5.27 -13.49 10.65
N THR A 87 4.99 -14.48 11.51
CA THR A 87 3.71 -14.65 12.21
C THR A 87 3.62 -13.81 13.49
N ASP A 88 4.72 -13.60 14.20
CA ASP A 88 4.82 -12.73 15.38
C ASP A 88 5.29 -11.32 14.99
N LYS A 89 4.32 -10.48 14.64
CA LYS A 89 4.56 -9.08 14.25
C LYS A 89 5.23 -8.26 15.36
N LYS A 90 5.00 -8.57 16.64
CA LYS A 90 5.59 -7.82 17.75
C LYS A 90 7.07 -8.17 17.89
N ALA A 91 7.41 -9.46 17.88
CA ALA A 91 8.79 -9.91 17.87
C ALA A 91 9.55 -9.39 16.65
N LEU A 92 8.96 -9.48 15.45
CA LEU A 92 9.55 -8.93 14.22
C LEU A 92 9.85 -7.43 14.36
N LYS A 93 8.89 -6.64 14.87
CA LYS A 93 9.07 -5.19 15.07
C LYS A 93 10.19 -4.90 16.05
N GLU A 94 10.22 -5.58 17.20
CA GLU A 94 11.26 -5.39 18.22
C GLU A 94 12.64 -5.72 17.67
N LYS A 95 12.80 -6.87 17.00
CA LYS A 95 14.08 -7.30 16.42
C LYS A 95 14.55 -6.37 15.30
N MET A 96 13.62 -5.77 14.55
CA MET A 96 13.96 -4.80 13.50
C MET A 96 14.43 -3.44 14.01
N LYS A 97 14.16 -3.06 15.28
CA LYS A 97 14.49 -1.71 15.80
C LYS A 97 15.97 -1.37 15.66
N ALA A 98 16.86 -2.30 16.02
CA ALA A 98 18.30 -2.08 15.96
C ALA A 98 18.79 -1.85 14.53
N SER A 99 18.37 -2.70 13.58
CA SER A 99 18.70 -2.58 12.15
C SER A 99 18.19 -1.26 11.56
N ASN A 100 16.97 -0.86 11.92
CA ASN A 100 16.40 0.43 11.51
C ASN A 100 17.18 1.63 12.08
N LYS A 101 17.57 1.57 13.35
CA LYS A 101 18.35 2.62 14.02
C LYS A 101 19.72 2.78 13.36
N LYS A 102 20.45 1.67 13.18
CA LYS A 102 21.76 1.66 12.51
C LYS A 102 21.70 2.27 11.11
N CYS A 103 20.75 1.82 10.29
CA CYS A 103 20.59 2.37 8.94
C CYS A 103 20.25 3.87 8.95
N ARG A 104 19.41 4.31 9.90
CA ARG A 104 19.09 5.73 10.07
C ARG A 104 20.32 6.56 10.48
N GLU A 105 21.13 6.06 11.40
CA GLU A 105 22.35 6.74 11.85
C GLU A 105 23.34 6.93 10.70
N VAL A 106 23.60 5.87 9.91
CA VAL A 106 24.46 5.96 8.72
C VAL A 106 23.91 6.96 7.71
N MET A 107 22.60 6.94 7.46
CA MET A 107 21.99 7.91 6.55
C MET A 107 22.17 9.33 7.06
N MET A 108 21.87 9.60 8.34
CA MET A 108 21.98 10.95 8.90
C MET A 108 23.43 11.44 8.96
N SER A 109 24.42 10.58 9.23
CA SER A 109 25.83 10.98 9.27
C SER A 109 26.42 11.22 7.88
N THR A 110 25.82 10.65 6.83
CA THR A 110 26.29 10.77 5.44
C THR A 110 25.77 12.02 4.73
N LEU A 111 24.59 12.50 5.12
CA LEU A 111 23.94 13.66 4.50
C LEU A 111 24.53 14.99 5.00
N THR A 112 24.51 16.00 4.13
CA THR A 112 24.77 17.40 4.51
C THR A 112 23.60 17.95 5.35
N ASP A 113 23.80 19.09 6.02
CA ASP A 113 22.75 19.69 6.85
C ASP A 113 21.54 20.17 6.04
N GLU A 114 21.77 20.66 4.83
CA GLU A 114 20.72 20.99 3.87
C GLU A 114 19.91 19.74 3.48
N GLN A 115 20.59 18.65 3.11
CA GLN A 115 19.96 17.38 2.76
C GLN A 115 19.19 16.78 3.95
N LYS A 116 19.70 16.89 5.18
CA LYS A 116 19.01 16.47 6.41
C LYS A 116 17.71 17.27 6.62
N THR A 117 17.74 18.58 6.38
CA THR A 117 16.57 19.45 6.51
C THR A 117 15.49 19.04 5.51
N LYS A 118 15.87 18.88 4.24
CA LYS A 118 14.97 18.40 3.18
C LYS A 118 14.38 17.02 3.51
N LEU A 119 15.20 16.11 4.04
CA LEU A 119 14.73 14.79 4.48
C LEU A 119 13.69 14.88 5.61
N LYS A 120 13.89 15.77 6.60
CA LYS A 120 12.92 15.98 7.68
C LYS A 120 11.60 16.53 7.16
N GLU A 121 11.64 17.47 6.21
CA GLU A 121 10.45 18.02 5.56
C GLU A 121 9.67 16.97 4.77
N LEU A 122 10.38 16.13 3.99
CA LEU A 122 9.77 15.01 3.29
C LEU A 122 9.07 14.05 4.25
N HIS A 123 9.68 13.75 5.41
CA HIS A 123 9.04 12.92 6.44
C HIS A 123 7.82 13.59 7.07
N LYS A 124 7.86 14.91 7.35
CA LYS A 124 6.71 15.65 7.85
C LYS A 124 5.55 15.60 6.86
N LYS A 125 5.81 15.88 5.57
CA LYS A 125 4.81 15.82 4.50
C LYS A 125 4.21 14.41 4.33
N GLN A 126 5.03 13.37 4.46
CA GLN A 126 4.53 12.00 4.43
C GLN A 126 3.65 11.66 5.62
N LYS A 127 3.95 12.21 6.81
CA LYS A 127 3.14 12.00 8.01
C LYS A 127 1.79 12.68 7.88
N THR A 128 1.75 13.94 7.47
CA THR A 128 0.51 14.72 7.28
C THR A 128 -0.40 14.07 6.24
N ASN A 129 0.16 13.60 5.12
CA ASN A 129 -0.63 12.93 4.09
C ASN A 129 -1.26 11.62 4.62
N LYS A 130 -0.55 10.86 5.44
CA LYS A 130 -1.09 9.63 6.04
C LYS A 130 -2.18 9.91 7.07
N GLU A 131 -2.11 11.02 7.78
CA GLU A 131 -3.15 11.45 8.72
C GLU A 131 -4.42 11.84 7.95
N ALA A 132 -4.30 12.66 6.90
CA ALA A 132 -5.42 13.01 6.03
C ALA A 132 -6.07 11.79 5.35
N GLU A 133 -5.28 10.81 4.89
CA GLU A 133 -5.81 9.57 4.32
C GLU A 133 -6.60 8.71 5.32
N LYS A 134 -6.21 8.73 6.62
CA LYS A 134 -6.93 7.99 7.66
C LYS A 134 -8.27 8.66 7.97
N GLU A 135 -8.28 9.98 8.10
CA GLU A 135 -9.51 10.74 8.34
C GLU A 135 -10.51 10.58 7.20
N GLY A 136 -10.05 10.58 5.94
CA GLY A 136 -10.92 10.34 4.78
C GLY A 136 -11.55 8.94 4.78
N LYS A 137 -10.78 7.90 5.16
CA LYS A 137 -11.30 6.53 5.26
C LYS A 137 -12.30 6.36 6.40
N GLU A 138 -12.10 7.04 7.52
CA GLU A 138 -12.99 6.97 8.67
C GLU A 138 -14.35 7.62 8.36
N LYS A 139 -14.37 8.77 7.68
CA LYS A 139 -15.61 9.41 7.20
C LYS A 139 -16.38 8.53 6.21
N SER A 140 -15.69 7.94 5.22
CA SER A 140 -16.34 7.06 4.23
C SER A 140 -16.92 5.78 4.84
N LYS A 141 -16.38 5.31 5.97
CA LYS A 141 -16.88 4.12 6.66
C LYS A 141 -18.12 4.42 7.50
N LYS A 142 -18.17 5.62 8.10
CA LYS A 142 -19.33 6.11 8.85
C LYS A 142 -20.51 6.42 7.93
N GLU A 143 -20.26 7.11 6.82
CA GLU A 143 -21.29 7.41 5.83
C GLU A 143 -21.91 6.14 5.22
N LYS A 144 -21.11 5.06 5.09
CA LYS A 144 -21.62 3.76 4.66
C LYS A 144 -22.45 3.03 5.73
N SER A 145 -22.07 3.12 7.01
CA SER A 145 -22.88 2.53 8.10
C SER A 145 -24.21 3.25 8.27
N ASP A 146 -24.23 4.57 8.11
CA ASP A 146 -25.44 5.38 8.27
C ASP A 146 -26.45 5.15 7.12
N VAL A 147 -25.98 4.73 5.93
CA VAL A 147 -26.85 4.34 4.80
C VAL A 147 -27.38 2.91 4.95
N ASP A 148 -26.55 1.96 5.39
CA ASP A 148 -26.98 0.57 5.61
C ASP A 148 -28.02 0.48 6.78
N GLU A 149 -27.95 1.37 7.79
CA GLU A 149 -28.91 1.43 8.92
C GLU A 149 -30.26 2.05 8.54
N LEU A 150 -30.31 2.91 7.52
CA LEU A 150 -31.57 3.46 6.99
C LEU A 150 -32.30 2.45 6.09
N GLU A 151 -31.59 1.65 5.30
CA GLU A 151 -32.20 0.59 4.46
C GLU A 151 -32.80 -0.57 5.28
N GLU A 152 -32.27 -0.85 6.49
CA GLU A 152 -32.87 -1.85 7.40
C GLU A 152 -34.08 -1.31 8.18
N SER A 153 -34.29 0.00 8.24
CA SER A 153 -35.43 0.63 8.95
C SER A 153 -36.68 0.83 8.07
N GLU A 154 -36.57 0.60 6.76
CA GLU A 154 -37.66 0.72 5.78
C GLU A 154 -38.20 -0.64 5.26
N MET A 155 -37.77 -1.77 5.85
CA MET A 155 -38.31 -3.13 5.64
C MET A 155 -39.06 -3.65 6.87
#